data_AF-A0A5Q2NJW6-F1
#
_entry.id   AF-A0A5Q2NJW6-F1
#
_cell.length_a   1.000
_cell.length_b   1.000
_cell.length_c   1.000
_cell.angle_alpha   90.00
_cell.angle_beta   90.00
_cell.angle_gamma   90.00
#
_symmetry.space_group_name_H-M   'P 1'
#
loop_
_entity.id
_entity.type
_entity.pdbx_description
1 polymer ?
#
loop_
_entity_poly.entity_id
_entity_poly.type
_entity_poly.pdbx_seq_one_letter_code
_entity_poly.pdbx_strand_id
1 'polypeptide(L)' 'MKMYIGEKELRLVGKAWEIRHTLRRLAREEGAGTPLRQAAGPAGKKGARR' A
#
# COMPACT_ATOMS: atom_id res chain seq x y z
N MET A 1 13.90 -5.11 1.23
CA MET A 1 12.45 -5.25 1.02
C MET A 1 12.04 -6.70 0.74
N LYS A 2 11.01 -7.24 1.40
CA LYS A 2 10.35 -8.53 1.12
C LYS A 2 8.89 -8.28 0.74
N MET A 3 8.38 -9.02 -0.24
CA MET A 3 7.00 -8.94 -0.71
C MET A 3 6.33 -10.29 -0.47
N TYR A 4 5.18 -10.27 0.18
CA TYR A 4 4.35 -11.44 0.41
C TYR A 4 3.03 -11.24 -0.32
N ILE A 5 2.66 -12.20 -1.15
CA ILE A 5 1.40 -12.21 -1.88
C ILE A 5 0.49 -13.18 -1.13
N GLY A 6 -0.50 -12.65 -0.43
CA GLY A 6 -1.62 -13.41 0.09
C GLY A 6 -2.77 -13.41 -0.92
N GLU A 7 -3.77 -14.27 -0.70
CA GLU A 7 -4.90 -14.43 -1.64
C GLU A 7 -5.71 -13.14 -1.88
N LYS A 8 -5.74 -12.23 -0.89
CA LYS A 8 -6.51 -10.98 -0.95
C LYS A 8 -5.70 -9.74 -0.57
N GLU A 9 -4.43 -9.91 -0.23
CA GLU A 9 -3.60 -8.79 0.23
C GLU A 9 -2.13 -8.95 -0.18
N LEU A 10 -1.51 -7.83 -0.50
CA LEU A 10 -0.09 -7.72 -0.78
C LEU A 10 0.60 -7.04 0.40
N ARG A 11 1.56 -7.72 1.03
CA ARG A 11 2.32 -7.20 2.16
C ARG A 11 3.76 -6.89 1.77
N LEU A 12 4.18 -5.66 2.01
CA LEU A 12 5.54 -5.18 1.78
C LEU A 12 6.24 -4.93 3.11
N VAL A 13 7.35 -5.64 3.36
CA VAL A 13 8.12 -5.55 4.62
C VAL A 13 9.55 -5.14 4.30
N GLY A 14 9.98 -3.98 4.81
CA GLY A 14 11.32 -3.46 4.52
C GLY A 14 11.53 -2.06 5.10
N LYS A 15 12.62 -1.40 4.69
CA LYS A 15 12.86 -0.02 5.07
C LYS A 15 11.77 0.87 4.46
N ALA A 16 11.33 1.89 5.20
CA ALA A 16 10.22 2.75 4.77
C ALA A 16 10.45 3.40 3.40
N TRP A 17 11.69 3.74 3.06
CA TRP A 17 12.02 4.31 1.75
C TRP A 17 11.84 3.29 0.61
N GLU A 18 12.18 2.01 0.83
CA GLU A 18 11.98 0.94 -0.15
C GLU A 18 10.49 0.75 -0.41
N ILE A 19 9.67 0.72 0.65
CA ILE A 19 8.21 0.59 0.57
C ILE A 19 7.60 1.72 -0.25
N ARG A 20 7.95 2.98 0.05
CA ARG A 20 7.48 4.13 -0.72
C ARG A 20 7.92 4.08 -2.17
N HIS A 21 9.13 3.60 -2.46
CA HIS A 21 9.63 3.52 -3.83
C HIS A 21 8.89 2.44 -4.63
N THR A 22 8.69 1.25 -4.05
CA THR A 22 7.93 0.15 -4.67
C THR A 22 6.48 0.53 -4.92
N LEU A 23 5.80 1.15 -3.94
CA LEU A 23 4.42 1.60 -4.12
C LEU A 23 4.29 2.65 -5.24
N ARG A 24 5.24 3.60 -5.34
CA ARG A 24 5.26 4.58 -6.42
C ARG A 24 5.51 3.96 -7.79
N ARG A 25 6.30 2.89 -7.85
CA ARG A 25 6.55 2.14 -9.09
C ARG A 25 5.30 1.39 -9.54
N LEU A 26 4.66 0.64 -8.65
CA LEU A 26 3.41 -0.08 -8.93
C LEU A 26 2.30 0.87 -9.41
N ALA A 27 2.14 2.01 -8.73
CA ALA A 27 1.16 3.03 -9.12
C ALA A 27 1.40 3.66 -10.51
N ARG A 28 2.66 3.63 -11.00
CA ARG A 28 3.01 4.10 -12.35
C ARG A 28 2.79 3.02 -13.40
N GLU A 29 3.11 1.77 -13.08
CA GLU A 29 2.93 0.61 -13.95
C GLU A 29 1.44 0.30 -14.21
N GLU A 30 0.55 0.52 -13.22
CA GLU A 30 -0.89 0.33 -13.38
C GLU A 30 -1.64 1.46 -14.12
N GLY A 31 -0.93 2.48 -14.63
CA GLY A 31 -1.56 3.53 -15.43
C GLY A 31 -2.55 4.38 -14.64
N ALA A 32 -2.04 5.31 -13.84
CA ALA A 32 -2.77 6.48 -13.33
C ALA A 32 -4.23 6.25 -12.87
N GLY A 33 -4.43 5.94 -11.58
CA GLY A 33 -5.62 6.45 -10.90
C GLY A 33 -6.37 5.53 -9.96
N THR A 34 -5.96 4.30 -9.70
CA THR A 34 -6.60 3.50 -8.64
C THR A 34 -5.98 3.88 -7.30
N PRO A 35 -6.66 4.66 -6.43
CA PRO A 35 -6.11 4.92 -5.10
C PRO A 35 -5.96 3.57 -4.40
N LEU A 36 -4.78 3.31 -3.82
CA LEU A 36 -4.50 2.14 -2.96
C LEU A 36 -5.59 1.88 -1.89
N ARG A 37 -6.44 2.88 -1.61
CA ARG A 37 -7.68 2.77 -0.81
C ARG A 37 -8.72 1.78 -1.37
N GLN A 38 -8.68 1.44 -2.65
CA GLN A 38 -9.55 0.42 -3.25
C GLN A 38 -8.94 -0.98 -3.16
N ALA A 39 -7.60 -1.08 -3.09
CA ALA A 39 -6.87 -2.34 -2.91
C ALA A 39 -6.67 -2.71 -1.42
N ALA A 40 -6.61 -1.71 -0.53
CA ALA A 40 -6.56 -1.90 0.92
C ALA A 40 -7.95 -1.59 1.49
N GLY A 41 -8.70 -2.64 1.87
CA GLY A 41 -9.96 -2.55 2.62
C GLY A 41 -9.84 -1.67 3.87
N PRO A 42 -10.98 -1.25 4.46
CA PRO A 42 -11.10 -0.02 5.23
C PRO A 42 -10.14 0.02 6.42
N ALA A 43 -9.20 0.96 6.39
CA ALA A 43 -8.42 1.38 7.53
C ALA A 43 -9.38 1.83 8.64
N GLY A 44 -9.53 0.97 9.65
CA GLY A 44 -10.34 1.21 10.83
C GLY A 44 -9.86 2.44 11.59
N LYS A 45 -10.81 3.38 11.73
CA LYS A 45 -10.98 4.39 12.78
C LYS A 45 -9.92 5.51 12.92
N LYS A 46 -10.39 6.70 12.53
CA LYS A 46 -10.06 8.00 13.16
C LYS A 46 -10.10 7.86 14.70
N GLY A 47 -8.98 8.11 15.36
CA GLY A 47 -8.92 8.44 16.79
C GLY A 47 -8.16 9.76 16.93
N ALA A 48 -8.90 10.87 17.04
CA ALA A 48 -8.99 11.67 18.26
C ALA A 48 -7.86 12.70 18.38
N ARG A 49 -8.12 13.89 17.83
CA ARG A 49 -7.45 15.13 18.20
C ARG A 49 -8.29 15.76 19.30
N ARG A 50 -7.76 15.86 20.52
CA ARG A 50 -8.23 16.76 21.57
C ARG A 50 -7.02 17.29 22.32
#